data_AF-A0A6V6ZJZ1-F1
#
_entry.id   AF-A0A6V6ZJZ1-F1
#
_cell.length_a   1.000
_cell.length_b   1.000
_cell.length_c   1.000
_cell.angle_alpha   90.00
_cell.angle_beta   90.00
_cell.angle_gamma   90.00
#
_symmetry.space_group_name_H-M   'P 1'
#
loop_
_entity.id
_entity.type
_entity.pdbx_description
1 polymer ?
#
loop_
_entity_poly.entity_id
_entity_poly.type
_entity_poly.pdbx_seq_one_letter_code
_entity_poly.pdbx_strand_id
1 'polypeptide(L)'
;MRYLRYAFLAILGIVLISVSLANRETVELTLMPQALADLLGFNFSASLPLFLVVLGGVVAGLVIGFLWEWLREHKHRRDATAKTSEVRKLEREVKKLKKKQNEGKDEVLALLDEAS
;
A
#
# COMPACT_ATOMS: atom_id res chain seq x y z
N MET A 1 -10.78 2.18 24.83
CA MET A 1 -9.89 1.80 23.70
C MET A 1 -8.76 2.78 23.37
N ARG A 2 -8.93 4.11 23.46
CA ARG A 2 -7.83 5.07 23.20
C ARG A 2 -6.72 5.03 24.26
N TYR A 3 -7.08 4.93 25.54
CA TYR A 3 -6.11 4.85 26.64
C TYR A 3 -5.15 3.67 26.53
N LEU A 4 -5.64 2.49 26.14
CA LEU A 4 -4.79 1.32 25.96
C LEU A 4 -3.77 1.52 24.83
N ARG A 5 -4.16 2.18 23.73
CA ARG A 5 -3.24 2.53 22.63
C ARG A 5 -2.18 3.52 23.09
N TYR A 6 -2.56 4.55 23.85
CA TYR A 6 -1.58 5.51 24.39
C TYR A 6 -0.65 4.87 25.41
N ALA A 7 -1.15 4.00 26.29
CA ALA A 7 -0.32 3.25 27.22
C ALA A 7 0.70 2.38 26.49
N PHE A 8 0.26 1.67 25.44
CA PHE A 8 1.16 0.87 24.60
C PHE A 8 2.22 1.73 23.91
N LEU A 9 1.84 2.86 23.30
CA LEU A 9 2.78 3.78 22.65
C LEU A 9 3.75 4.42 23.64
N ALA A 10 3.29 4.76 24.85
CA ALA A 10 4.13 5.30 25.91
C ALA A 10 5.17 4.28 26.36
N ILE A 11 4.76 3.03 26.61
CA ILE A 11 5.68 1.93 26.96
C ILE A 11 6.70 1.71 25.84
N LEU A 12 6.24 1.63 24.59
CA LEU A 12 7.11 1.48 23.43
C LEU A 12 8.12 2.65 23.34
N GLY A 13 7.66 3.88 23.54
CA GLY A 13 8.51 5.07 23.55
C GLY A 13 9.57 5.01 24.64
N ILE A 14 9.19 4.62 25.86
CA ILE A 14 10.13 4.46 26.99
C ILE A 14 11.20 3.41 26.66
N VAL A 15 10.81 2.27 26.09
CA VAL A 15 11.75 1.23 25.67
C VAL A 15 12.71 1.76 24.61
N LEU A 16 12.19 2.42 23.56
CA LEU A 16 13.02 2.98 22.49
C LEU A 16 14.01 4.02 23.00
N ILE A 17 13.57 4.92 23.89
CA ILE A 17 14.44 5.92 24.52
C ILE A 17 15.50 5.23 25.37
N SER A 18 15.12 4.22 26.17
CA SER A 18 16.07 3.50 27.02
C SER A 18 17.15 2.78 26.20
N VAL A 19 16.75 2.10 25.13
CA VAL A 19 17.69 1.46 24.18
C VAL A 19 18.58 2.51 23.53
N SER A 20 18.04 3.67 23.16
CA SER A 20 18.80 4.75 22.54
C SER A 20 19.86 5.32 23.49
N LEU A 21 19.49 5.53 24.76
CA LEU A 21 20.40 6.05 25.78
C LEU A 21 21.50 5.04 26.13
N ALA A 22 21.15 3.75 26.19
CA ALA A 22 22.10 2.67 26.42
C ALA A 22 23.09 2.50 25.27
N ASN A 23 22.66 2.72 24.03
CA ASN A 23 23.46 2.53 22.81
C ASN A 23 23.88 3.86 22.17
N ARG A 24 24.29 4.82 23.01
CA ARG A 24 24.79 6.14 22.57
C ARG A 24 26.23 6.14 22.08
N GLU A 25 26.90 4.99 22.13
CA GLU A 25 28.28 4.83 21.67
C GLU A 25 28.39 5.14 20.18
N THR A 26 29.40 5.91 19.82
CA THR A 26 29.70 6.29 18.44
C THR A 26 30.42 5.15 17.75
N VAL A 27 29.83 4.65 16.67
CA VAL A 27 30.40 3.61 15.81
C VAL A 27 30.78 4.25 14.47
N GLU A 28 31.93 3.85 13.93
CA GLU A 28 32.33 4.23 12.58
C GLU A 28 31.65 3.29 11.58
N LEU A 29 30.83 3.86 10.69
CA LEU A 29 30.27 3.16 9.56
C LEU A 29 31.07 3.48 8.32
N THR A 30 31.74 2.45 7.79
CA THR A 30 32.48 2.51 6.54
C THR A 30 31.66 1.81 5.47
N LEU A 31 31.34 2.52 4.37
CA LEU A 31 30.48 1.98 3.31
C LEU A 31 31.13 0.84 2.52
N MET A 32 32.46 0.81 2.45
CA MET A 32 33.18 -0.18 1.66
C MET A 32 34.44 -0.70 2.38
N PRO A 33 34.85 -1.94 2.11
CA PRO A 33 36.11 -2.47 2.58
C PRO A 33 37.31 -1.68 2.06
N GLN A 34 38.39 -1.63 2.84
CA GLN A 34 39.57 -0.84 2.53
C GLN A 34 40.19 -1.16 1.15
N ALA A 35 40.22 -2.45 0.77
CA ALA A 35 40.69 -2.88 -0.55
C ALA A 35 39.87 -2.31 -1.72
N LEU A 36 38.55 -2.11 -1.55
CA LEU A 36 37.72 -1.46 -2.57
C LEU A 36 37.92 0.05 -2.58
N ALA A 37 38.15 0.65 -1.41
CA ALA A 37 38.41 2.08 -1.31
C ALA A 37 39.73 2.47 -1.98
N ASP A 38 40.77 1.65 -1.81
CA ASP A 38 42.06 1.86 -2.46
C ASP A 38 41.95 1.75 -3.99
N LEU A 39 41.05 0.88 -4.48
CA LEU A 39 40.78 0.71 -5.92
C LEU A 39 39.96 1.86 -6.52
N LEU A 40 38.96 2.36 -5.78
CA LEU A 40 38.03 3.40 -6.24
C LEU A 40 38.53 4.83 -5.95
N GLY A 41 39.52 4.97 -5.07
CA GLY A 41 40.11 6.26 -4.69
C GLY A 41 39.23 7.12 -3.79
N PHE A 42 38.10 6.60 -3.30
CA PHE A 42 37.24 7.27 -2.33
C PHE A 42 36.75 6.30 -1.27
N ASN A 43 36.68 6.76 -0.02
CA ASN A 43 36.07 6.04 1.09
C ASN A 43 35.08 6.96 1.81
N PHE A 44 33.82 6.53 1.92
CA PHE A 44 32.83 7.22 2.71
C PHE A 44 32.71 6.51 4.07
N SER A 45 33.19 7.19 5.12
CA SER A 45 32.96 6.79 6.50
C SER A 45 32.19 7.88 7.26
N ALA A 46 31.33 7.44 8.18
CA ALA A 46 30.55 8.33 9.03
C ALA A 46 30.52 7.79 10.46
N SER A 47 30.87 8.62 11.43
CA SER A 47 30.78 8.29 12.85
C SER A 47 29.44 8.72 13.40
N LEU A 48 28.60 7.77 13.77
CA LEU A 48 27.25 8.02 14.30
C LEU A 48 26.99 7.13 15.52
N PRO A 49 26.17 7.59 16.49
CA PRO A 49 25.68 6.74 17.56
C PRO A 49 24.98 5.48 17.04
N LEU A 50 25.27 4.31 17.63
CA LEU A 50 24.73 3.02 17.19
C LEU A 50 23.20 2.99 17.14
N PHE A 51 22.52 3.63 18.11
CA PHE A 51 21.06 3.66 18.12
C PHE A 51 20.45 4.32 16.87
N LEU A 52 21.10 5.36 16.30
CA LEU A 52 20.61 6.02 15.09
C LEU A 52 20.69 5.08 13.89
N VAL A 53 21.74 4.26 13.83
CA VAL A 53 21.97 3.30 12.75
C VAL A 53 20.90 2.22 12.80
N VAL A 54 20.66 1.65 13.99
CA VAL A 54 19.68 0.58 14.19
C VAL A 54 18.26 1.10 13.96
N LEU A 55 17.86 2.18 14.63
CA LEU A 55 16.50 2.72 14.49
C LEU A 55 16.27 3.30 13.09
N GLY A 56 17.26 4.00 12.54
CA GLY A 56 17.22 4.51 11.18
C GLY A 56 17.08 3.38 10.15
N GLY A 57 17.82 2.28 10.34
CA GLY A 57 17.71 1.07 9.52
C GLY A 57 16.32 0.43 9.59
N VAL A 58 15.73 0.33 10.78
CA VAL A 58 14.36 -0.18 10.94
C VAL A 58 13.35 0.72 10.21
N VAL A 59 13.43 2.03 10.40
CA VAL A 59 12.54 2.99 9.72
C VAL A 59 12.72 2.93 8.21
N ALA A 60 13.96 2.93 7.72
CA ALA A 60 14.27 2.80 6.30
C ALA A 60 13.74 1.49 5.72
N GLY A 61 13.93 0.36 6.43
CA GLY A 61 13.40 -0.94 6.05
C GLY A 61 11.87 -0.96 5.98
N LEU A 62 11.18 -0.32 6.93
CA LEU A 62 9.73 -0.18 6.90
C LEU A 62 9.26 0.67 5.71
N VAL A 63 9.95 1.78 5.42
CA VAL A 63 9.65 2.62 4.26
C VAL A 63 9.86 1.84 2.97
N ILE A 64 10.98 1.15 2.82
CA ILE A 64 11.27 0.31 1.64
C ILE A 64 10.23 -0.80 1.51
N GLY A 65 9.89 -1.48 2.60
CA GLY A 65 8.86 -2.52 2.61
C GLY A 65 7.49 -1.98 2.23
N PHE A 66 7.12 -0.79 2.73
CA PHE A 66 5.88 -0.11 2.35
C PHE A 66 5.88 0.30 0.87
N LEU A 67 6.99 0.83 0.35
CA LEU A 67 7.15 1.16 -1.06
C LEU A 67 7.04 -0.09 -1.95
N TRP A 68 7.65 -1.20 -1.53
CA TRP A 68 7.58 -2.48 -2.24
C TRP A 68 6.16 -3.03 -2.27
N GLU A 69 5.47 -3.05 -1.13
CA GLU A 69 4.08 -3.50 -1.06
C GLU A 69 3.17 -2.57 -1.86
N TRP A 70 3.42 -1.26 -1.84
CA TRP A 70 2.67 -0.30 -2.66
C TRP A 70 2.86 -0.51 -4.16
N LEU A 71 4.10 -0.74 -4.63
CA LEU A 71 4.38 -1.05 -6.03
C LEU A 71 3.74 -2.38 -6.46
N ARG A 72 3.74 -3.37 -5.56
CA ARG A 72 3.08 -4.67 -5.76
C ARG A 72 1.56 -4.53 -5.85
N GLU A 73 0.95 -3.80 -4.93
CA GLU A 73 -0.51 -3.55 -4.86
C GLU A 73 -1.01 -2.71 -6.05
N HIS A 74 -0.15 -1.87 -6.65
CA HIS A 74 -0.50 -1.01 -7.77
C HIS A 74 -0.96 -1.78 -9.03
N LYS A 75 -0.60 -3.06 -9.15
CA LYS A 75 -1.01 -3.94 -10.26
C LYS A 75 -2.49 -4.30 -10.19
N HIS A 76 -3.09 -4.41 -9.00
CA HIS A 76 -4.50 -4.83 -8.84
C HIS A 76 -5.51 -3.68 -8.90
N ARG A 77 -5.10 -2.43 -8.63
CA ARG A 77 -6.02 -1.27 -8.75
C ARG A 77 -6.44 -0.98 -10.20
N ARG A 78 -5.64 -1.40 -11.18
CA ARG A 78 -5.99 -1.28 -12.62
C ARG A 78 -7.10 -2.26 -13.02
N ASP A 79 -7.06 -3.48 -12.52
CA ASP A 79 -8.05 -4.51 -12.83
C ASP A 79 -9.42 -4.23 -12.19
N ALA A 80 -9.44 -3.75 -10.94
CA ALA A 80 -10.69 -3.42 -10.26
C ALA A 80 -11.47 -2.29 -10.96
N THR A 81 -10.76 -1.29 -11.51
CA THR A 81 -11.39 -0.19 -12.26
C THR A 81 -11.89 -0.67 -13.63
N ALA A 82 -11.11 -1.50 -14.33
CA ALA A 82 -11.51 -2.07 -15.62
C ALA A 82 -12.77 -2.94 -15.48
N LYS A 83 -12.78 -3.87 -14.50
CA LYS A 83 -13.92 -4.77 -14.29
C LYS A 83 -15.19 -4.04 -13.83
N THR A 84 -15.07 -2.98 -13.04
CA THR A 84 -16.24 -2.17 -12.64
C THR A 84 -16.88 -1.46 -13.84
N SER A 85 -16.07 -1.04 -14.82
CA SER A 85 -16.57 -0.41 -16.05
C SER A 85 -17.27 -1.41 -16.97
N GLU A 86 -16.74 -2.64 -17.07
CA GLU A 86 -17.36 -3.72 -17.85
C GLU A 86 -18.70 -4.15 -17.25
N VAL A 87 -18.76 -4.38 -15.93
CA VAL A 87 -20.01 -4.75 -15.25
C VAL A 87 -21.10 -3.70 -15.49
N ARG A 88 -20.77 -2.41 -15.36
CA ARG A 88 -21.73 -1.32 -15.65
C ARG A 88 -22.18 -1.28 -17.11
N LYS A 89 -21.32 -1.67 -18.06
CA LYS A 89 -21.67 -1.74 -19.48
C LYS A 89 -22.62 -2.92 -19.75
N LEU A 90 -22.31 -4.10 -19.21
CA LEU A 90 -23.14 -5.29 -19.30
C LEU A 90 -24.52 -5.08 -18.65
N GLU A 91 -24.60 -4.46 -17.47
CA GLU A 91 -25.88 -4.14 -16.83
C GLU A 91 -26.77 -3.24 -17.69
N ARG A 92 -26.19 -2.25 -18.37
CA ARG A 92 -26.92 -1.35 -19.27
C ARG A 92 -27.42 -2.09 -20.51
N GLU A 93 -26.62 -3.01 -21.06
CA GLU A 93 -27.00 -3.83 -22.21
C GLU A 93 -28.13 -4.80 -21.83
N VAL A 94 -28.02 -5.48 -20.68
CA VAL A 94 -29.10 -6.34 -20.14
C VAL A 94 -30.37 -5.54 -19.91
N LYS A 95 -30.28 -4.33 -19.34
CA LYS A 95 -31.44 -3.47 -19.11
C LYS A 95 -32.10 -3.02 -20.42
N LYS A 96 -31.31 -2.69 -21.44
CA LYS A 96 -31.82 -2.34 -22.79
C LYS A 96 -32.49 -3.54 -23.47
N LEU A 97 -31.91 -4.73 -23.38
CA LEU A 97 -32.48 -5.95 -23.96
C LEU A 97 -33.79 -6.34 -23.27
N LYS A 98 -33.84 -6.28 -21.93
CA LYS A 98 -35.08 -6.50 -21.16
C LYS A 98 -36.16 -5.47 -21.50
N LYS A 99 -35.80 -4.20 -21.69
CA LYS A 99 -36.76 -3.15 -22.10
C LYS A 99 -37.33 -3.43 -23.49
N LYS A 100 -36.48 -3.73 -24.48
CA LYS A 100 -36.93 -4.10 -25.84
C LYS A 100 -37.81 -5.35 -25.87
N GLN A 101 -37.51 -6.34 -25.02
CA GLN A 101 -38.32 -7.57 -24.94
C GLN A 101 -39.71 -7.32 -24.33
N ASN A 102 -39.85 -6.36 -23.42
CA ASN A 102 -41.14 -6.01 -22.84
C ASN A 102 -41.98 -5.11 -23.75
N GLU A 103 -41.38 -4.24 -24.56
CA GLU A 103 -42.12 -3.41 -25.55
C GLU A 103 -42.93 -4.29 -26.53
N GLY A 104 -42.38 -5.41 -27.01
CA GLY A 104 -43.12 -6.35 -27.87
C GLY A 104 -44.18 -7.19 -27.14
N LYS A 105 -44.15 -7.27 -25.80
CA LYS A 105 -45.20 -7.94 -25.01
C LYS A 105 -46.36 -7.00 -24.70
N ASP A 106 -46.08 -5.72 -24.49
CA ASP A 106 -47.08 -4.68 -24.27
C ASP A 106 -47.94 -4.47 -25.53
N GLU A 107 -47.34 -4.54 -26.72
CA GLU A 107 -48.09 -4.53 -27.99
C GLU A 107 -49.02 -5.74 -28.14
N VAL A 108 -48.58 -6.94 -27.74
CA VAL A 108 -49.42 -8.15 -27.78
C VAL A 108 -50.54 -8.10 -26.73
N LEU A 109 -50.26 -7.55 -25.55
CA LEU A 109 -51.27 -7.32 -24.52
C LEU A 109 -52.31 -6.30 -24.96
N ALA A 110 -51.90 -5.22 -25.64
CA ALA A 110 -52.82 -4.24 -26.20
C ALA A 110 -53.72 -4.83 -27.29
N LEU A 111 -53.17 -5.69 -28.17
CA LEU A 111 -53.94 -6.39 -29.19
C LEU A 111 -54.92 -7.43 -28.62
N LEU A 112 -54.61 -8.02 -27.46
CA LEU A 112 -55.50 -8.95 -26.76
C LEU A 112 -56.65 -8.24 -26.04
N ASP A 113 -56.39 -7.06 -25.47
CA ASP A 113 -57.40 -6.24 -24.79
C ASP A 113 -58.41 -5.62 -25.78
N GLU A 114 -57.95 -5.30 -27.01
CA GLU A 114 -58.80 -4.76 -28.08
C GLU A 114 -59.67 -5.83 -28.78
N ALA A 115 -59.30 -7.12 -28.64
CA ALA A 115 -60.02 -8.25 -29.22
C ALA A 115 -61.06 -8.90 -28.26
N SER A 116 -61.14 -8.44 -27.01
CA SER A 116 -62.14 -8.86 -26.00
C SER A 116 -63.36 -7.96 -25.98
#